data_AF-A0A8H7ZQH4-F1
#
_entry.id   AF-A0A8H7ZQH4-F1
#
_cell.length_a   1.000
_cell.length_b   1.000
_cell.length_c   1.000
_cell.angle_alpha   90.00
_cell.angle_beta   90.00
_cell.angle_gamma   90.00
#
_symmetry.space_group_name_H-M   'P 1'
#
loop_
_entity.id
_entity.type
_entity.pdbx_description
1 polymer ?
#
loop_
_entity_poly.entity_id
_entity_poly.type
_entity_poly.pdbx_seq_one_letter_code
_entity_poly.pdbx_strand_id
1 'polypeptide(L)'
;MAFNVLSDPVKKRQFDSVDPGIQDEFPSSKEQGDFFALYSRFFEMEARFSNRQPVPLLGSYDSPKKDVEEFYDFWYNFDSWRSFEYLDKHDTDLADNRDDKRYMDKKNRAERAQRKKEDNAKLRKYVDQTLKFDPRIAKFRREESMARNAKKEARCAAERDAARAKKRAEEEAKAAAERAVAEAKLEAEAAKKEKDRKKYALKKEKKTLKKLIAEHNYFLPAGSPVAGPDQVEQQLNKLDSVFAKLPVNELEKLRTALEAGKGDSNIMSATFEAAVPK
;
A
#
# COMPACT_ATOMS: atom_id res chain seq x y z
N MET A 1 -36.01 -69.18 -9.37
CA MET A 1 -34.67 -68.70 -8.99
C MET A 1 -34.65 -67.22 -8.57
N ALA A 2 -35.45 -66.33 -9.17
CA ALA A 2 -35.49 -64.90 -8.78
C ALA A 2 -35.94 -64.62 -7.33
N PHE A 3 -36.95 -65.33 -6.82
CA PHE A 3 -37.49 -65.11 -5.46
C PHE A 3 -36.45 -65.27 -4.34
N ASN A 4 -35.55 -66.26 -4.45
CA ASN A 4 -34.52 -66.53 -3.43
C ASN A 4 -33.36 -65.52 -3.45
N VAL A 5 -33.11 -64.87 -4.59
CA VAL A 5 -32.06 -63.84 -4.73
C VAL A 5 -32.58 -62.49 -4.22
N LEU A 6 -33.85 -62.17 -4.50
CA LEU A 6 -34.47 -60.89 -4.12
C LEU A 6 -34.94 -60.84 -2.65
N SER A 7 -35.17 -62.00 -2.02
CA SER A 7 -35.62 -62.09 -0.62
C SER A 7 -34.48 -62.02 0.40
N ASP A 8 -33.26 -62.40 0.02
CA ASP A 8 -32.06 -62.31 0.87
C ASP A 8 -31.37 -60.95 0.66
N PRO A 9 -31.25 -60.09 1.69
CA PRO A 9 -30.63 -58.77 1.56
C PRO A 9 -29.20 -58.79 1.02
N VAL A 10 -28.43 -59.84 1.31
CA VAL A 10 -27.03 -59.96 0.87
C VAL A 10 -26.98 -60.32 -0.61
N LYS A 11 -27.74 -61.35 -1.02
CA LYS A 11 -27.81 -61.76 -2.43
C LYS A 11 -28.43 -60.70 -3.31
N LYS A 12 -29.40 -59.95 -2.78
CA LYS A 12 -29.98 -58.79 -3.45
C LYS A 12 -28.92 -57.73 -3.69
N ARG A 13 -28.12 -57.33 -2.69
CA ARG A 13 -27.03 -56.36 -2.88
C ARG A 13 -25.97 -56.83 -3.87
N GLN A 14 -25.62 -58.11 -3.83
CA GLN A 14 -24.68 -58.70 -4.79
C GLN A 14 -25.23 -58.64 -6.22
N PHE A 15 -26.52 -58.91 -6.40
CA PHE A 15 -27.20 -58.79 -7.69
C PHE A 15 -27.30 -57.33 -8.15
N ASP A 16 -27.79 -56.43 -7.29
CA ASP A 16 -27.94 -54.99 -7.56
C ASP A 16 -26.61 -54.34 -7.97
N SER A 17 -25.48 -54.87 -7.49
CA SER A 17 -24.14 -54.41 -7.86
C SER A 17 -23.79 -54.67 -9.33
N VAL A 18 -24.44 -55.65 -9.99
CA VAL A 18 -24.12 -56.11 -11.34
C VAL A 18 -25.36 -56.30 -12.21
N ASP A 19 -26.48 -55.69 -11.81
CA ASP A 19 -27.79 -55.88 -12.43
C ASP A 19 -27.74 -55.60 -13.94
N PRO A 20 -27.91 -56.63 -14.80
CA PRO A 20 -27.90 -56.45 -16.25
C PRO A 20 -29.05 -55.60 -16.78
N GLY A 21 -30.12 -55.44 -15.99
CA GLY A 21 -31.28 -54.61 -16.33
C GLY A 21 -31.03 -53.12 -16.15
N ILE A 22 -29.99 -52.73 -15.41
CA ILE A 22 -29.56 -51.34 -15.29
C ILE A 22 -28.52 -51.08 -16.36
N GLN A 23 -28.92 -50.32 -17.38
CA GLN A 23 -27.96 -49.80 -18.35
C GLN A 23 -27.09 -48.75 -17.68
N ASP A 24 -25.86 -49.16 -17.40
CA ASP A 24 -24.71 -48.31 -17.12
C ASP A 24 -24.36 -47.50 -18.38
N GLU A 25 -25.24 -46.57 -18.77
CA GLU A 25 -25.04 -45.72 -19.95
C GLU A 25 -24.32 -44.44 -19.51
N PHE A 26 -23.10 -44.26 -20.01
CA PHE A 26 -22.24 -43.15 -19.64
C PHE A 26 -22.20 -42.10 -20.73
N PRO A 27 -22.31 -40.81 -20.37
CA PRO A 27 -22.18 -39.75 -21.34
C PRO A 27 -20.78 -39.76 -21.97
N SER A 28 -20.74 -39.86 -23.29
CA SER A 28 -19.50 -39.79 -24.05
C SER A 28 -18.89 -38.39 -23.92
N SER A 29 -17.56 -38.29 -23.97
CA SER A 29 -16.87 -36.99 -23.91
C SER A 29 -17.18 -36.08 -25.11
N LYS A 30 -17.79 -36.63 -26.16
CA LYS A 30 -18.22 -35.92 -27.37
C LYS A 30 -19.73 -35.71 -27.43
N GLU A 31 -20.47 -36.15 -26.42
CA GLU A 31 -21.92 -36.08 -26.42
C GLU A 31 -22.37 -34.62 -26.28
N GLN A 32 -23.25 -34.20 -27.19
CA GLN A 32 -23.81 -32.86 -27.21
C GLN A 32 -25.18 -32.90 -26.55
N GLY A 33 -25.41 -32.02 -25.58
CA GLY A 33 -26.66 -31.95 -24.85
C GLY A 33 -26.55 -31.03 -23.65
N ASP A 34 -27.62 -30.98 -22.86
CA ASP A 34 -27.62 -30.28 -21.58
C ASP A 34 -26.72 -31.04 -20.58
N PHE A 35 -25.67 -30.37 -20.11
CA PHE A 35 -24.73 -30.89 -19.12
C PHE A 35 -25.45 -31.46 -17.90
N PHE A 36 -26.45 -30.74 -17.37
CA PHE A 36 -27.12 -31.16 -16.14
C PHE A 36 -28.00 -32.38 -16.38
N ALA A 37 -28.74 -32.45 -17.49
CA ALA A 37 -29.53 -33.62 -17.84
C ALA A 37 -28.65 -34.88 -18.03
N LEU A 38 -27.51 -34.74 -18.72
CA LEU A 38 -26.60 -35.85 -19.03
C LEU A 38 -25.91 -36.39 -17.77
N TYR A 39 -25.34 -35.51 -16.94
CA TYR A 39 -24.54 -35.92 -15.81
C TYR A 39 -25.37 -36.19 -14.54
N SER A 40 -26.49 -35.50 -14.31
CA SER A 40 -27.33 -35.75 -13.12
C SER A 40 -27.85 -37.18 -13.10
N ARG A 41 -28.34 -37.70 -14.24
CA ARG A 41 -28.82 -39.08 -14.33
C ARG A 41 -27.73 -40.08 -13.95
N PHE A 42 -26.50 -39.86 -14.41
CA PHE A 42 -25.36 -40.72 -14.06
C PHE A 42 -25.13 -40.73 -12.53
N PHE A 43 -25.00 -39.56 -11.91
CA PHE A 43 -24.73 -39.47 -10.48
C PHE A 43 -25.90 -39.96 -9.61
N GLU A 44 -27.15 -39.79 -10.05
CA GLU A 44 -28.32 -40.36 -9.36
C GLU A 44 -28.38 -41.89 -9.42
N MET A 45 -27.92 -42.48 -10.53
CA MET A 45 -27.78 -43.94 -10.63
C MET A 45 -26.67 -44.44 -9.71
N GLU A 46 -25.52 -43.79 -9.74
CA GLU A 46 -24.36 -44.18 -8.95
C GLU A 46 -24.57 -43.93 -7.43
N ALA A 47 -25.37 -42.93 -7.06
CA ALA A 47 -25.67 -42.57 -5.67
C ALA A 47 -26.27 -43.73 -4.86
N ARG A 48 -26.96 -44.66 -5.54
CA ARG A 48 -27.56 -45.86 -4.94
C ARG A 48 -26.52 -46.74 -4.26
N PHE A 49 -25.29 -46.74 -4.79
CA PHE A 49 -24.18 -47.53 -4.27
C PHE A 49 -23.45 -46.86 -3.11
N SER A 50 -23.86 -45.68 -2.65
CA SER A 50 -23.15 -44.97 -1.58
C SER A 50 -23.46 -45.51 -0.18
N ASN A 51 -22.39 -45.68 0.61
CA ASN A 51 -22.47 -45.89 2.06
C ASN A 51 -22.82 -44.62 2.84
N ARG A 52 -22.61 -43.43 2.26
CA ARG A 52 -22.74 -42.14 2.94
C ARG A 52 -23.97 -41.40 2.41
N GLN A 53 -24.83 -41.00 3.32
CA GLN A 53 -26.08 -40.28 3.01
C GLN A 53 -26.17 -39.01 3.86
N PRO A 54 -26.73 -37.91 3.34
CA PRO A 54 -27.29 -37.76 1.99
C PRO A 54 -26.21 -37.60 0.90
N VAL A 55 -26.47 -38.14 -0.29
CA VAL A 55 -25.61 -37.91 -1.47
C VAL A 55 -25.92 -36.54 -2.06
N PRO A 56 -24.92 -35.64 -2.24
CA PRO A 56 -25.14 -34.35 -2.88
C PRO A 56 -25.51 -34.53 -4.35
N LEU A 57 -26.51 -33.77 -4.78
CA LEU A 57 -26.95 -33.72 -6.18
C LEU A 57 -26.03 -32.81 -7.01
N LEU A 58 -25.96 -33.04 -8.31
CA LEU A 58 -25.16 -32.20 -9.22
C LEU A 58 -25.63 -30.73 -9.20
N GLY A 59 -26.93 -30.51 -8.96
CA GLY A 59 -27.54 -29.18 -8.86
C GLY A 59 -27.88 -28.59 -10.22
N SER A 60 -27.88 -27.25 -10.29
CA SER A 60 -28.22 -26.48 -11.49
C SER A 60 -27.13 -25.47 -11.81
N TYR A 61 -27.29 -24.73 -12.91
CA TYR A 61 -26.36 -23.66 -13.32
C TYR A 61 -26.16 -22.58 -12.25
N ASP A 62 -27.21 -22.30 -11.47
CA ASP A 62 -27.20 -21.24 -10.45
C ASP A 62 -26.77 -21.74 -9.06
N SER A 63 -26.38 -23.01 -8.94
CA SER A 63 -25.88 -23.55 -7.68
C SER A 63 -24.65 -22.77 -7.18
N PRO A 64 -24.60 -22.43 -5.88
CA PRO A 64 -23.48 -21.66 -5.33
C PRO A 64 -22.18 -22.49 -5.37
N LYS A 65 -21.04 -21.80 -5.45
CA LYS A 65 -19.71 -22.43 -5.53
C LYS A 65 -19.48 -23.47 -4.43
N LYS A 66 -19.97 -23.20 -3.22
CA LYS A 66 -19.84 -24.10 -2.07
C LYS A 66 -20.51 -25.46 -2.31
N ASP A 67 -21.74 -25.47 -2.80
CA ASP A 67 -22.47 -26.71 -3.08
C ASP A 67 -21.81 -27.51 -4.21
N VAL A 68 -21.25 -26.81 -5.20
CA VAL A 68 -20.48 -27.44 -6.29
C VAL A 68 -19.19 -28.08 -5.76
N GLU A 69 -18.48 -27.41 -4.84
CA GLU A 69 -17.29 -27.94 -4.20
C GLU A 69 -17.61 -29.16 -3.31
N GLU A 70 -18.67 -29.09 -2.51
CA GLU A 70 -19.14 -30.21 -1.68
C GLU A 70 -19.55 -31.42 -2.53
N PHE A 71 -20.23 -31.19 -3.66
CA PHE A 71 -20.56 -32.24 -4.62
C PHE A 71 -19.30 -32.96 -5.10
N TYR A 72 -18.31 -32.23 -5.61
CA TYR A 72 -17.09 -32.87 -6.10
C TYR A 72 -16.32 -33.53 -4.95
N ASP A 73 -16.16 -32.89 -3.80
CA ASP A 73 -15.46 -33.50 -2.67
C ASP A 73 -16.07 -34.85 -2.24
N PHE A 74 -17.41 -34.92 -2.21
CA PHE A 74 -18.11 -36.18 -1.95
C PHE A 74 -17.77 -37.26 -2.99
N TRP A 75 -17.84 -36.95 -4.28
CA TRP A 75 -17.62 -37.92 -5.36
C TRP A 75 -16.15 -38.31 -5.55
N TYR A 76 -15.21 -37.42 -5.20
CA TYR A 76 -13.78 -37.77 -5.13
C TYR A 76 -13.48 -38.73 -3.96
N ASN A 77 -14.26 -38.63 -2.88
CA ASN A 77 -14.17 -39.48 -1.69
C ASN A 77 -15.30 -40.54 -1.62
N PHE A 78 -15.82 -40.95 -2.78
CA PHE A 78 -16.98 -41.82 -2.85
C PHE A 78 -16.72 -43.17 -2.19
N ASP A 79 -17.61 -43.54 -1.28
CA ASP A 79 -17.54 -44.78 -0.52
C ASP A 79 -18.67 -45.70 -0.95
N SER A 80 -18.32 -46.72 -1.74
CA SER A 80 -19.27 -47.63 -2.38
C SER A 80 -19.42 -48.96 -1.64
N TRP A 81 -20.68 -49.37 -1.38
CA TRP A 81 -21.00 -50.72 -0.90
C TRP A 81 -21.01 -51.77 -2.01
N ARG A 82 -20.85 -51.38 -3.28
CA ARG A 82 -20.86 -52.27 -4.45
C ARG A 82 -19.87 -53.43 -4.24
N SER A 83 -20.35 -54.64 -4.47
CA SER A 83 -19.59 -55.89 -4.35
C SER A 83 -19.75 -56.73 -5.61
N PHE A 84 -18.73 -57.52 -5.95
CA PHE A 84 -18.70 -58.28 -7.20
C PHE A 84 -18.75 -59.80 -6.97
N GLU A 85 -19.28 -60.22 -5.83
CA GLU A 85 -19.39 -61.63 -5.43
C GLU A 85 -20.34 -62.43 -6.33
N TYR A 86 -21.35 -61.78 -6.91
CA TYR A 86 -22.23 -62.42 -7.90
C TYR A 86 -21.47 -62.90 -9.15
N LEU A 87 -20.29 -62.33 -9.43
CA LEU A 87 -19.46 -62.65 -10.59
C LEU A 87 -18.30 -63.58 -10.24
N ASP A 88 -18.29 -64.18 -9.05
CA ASP A 88 -17.32 -65.19 -8.64
C ASP A 88 -17.47 -66.44 -9.52
N LYS A 89 -16.38 -66.86 -10.16
CA LYS A 89 -16.38 -67.97 -11.12
C LYS A 89 -16.23 -69.34 -10.46
N HIS A 90 -15.67 -69.38 -9.27
CA HIS A 90 -15.41 -70.62 -8.54
C HIS A 90 -16.41 -70.75 -7.39
N ASP A 91 -17.22 -71.80 -7.42
CA ASP A 91 -18.07 -72.16 -6.28
C ASP A 91 -17.22 -72.84 -5.21
N THR A 92 -17.09 -72.21 -4.05
CA THR A 92 -16.23 -72.66 -2.96
C THR A 92 -16.88 -73.73 -2.09
N ASP A 93 -18.17 -74.02 -2.33
CA ASP A 93 -18.89 -75.12 -1.71
C ASP A 93 -18.75 -76.44 -2.51
N LEU A 94 -18.26 -76.36 -3.76
CA LEU A 94 -17.90 -77.51 -4.59
C LEU A 94 -16.42 -77.94 -4.48
N ALA A 95 -15.67 -77.38 -3.52
CA ALA A 95 -14.25 -77.69 -3.36
C ALA A 95 -14.03 -79.06 -2.68
N ASP A 96 -13.17 -79.90 -3.27
CA ASP A 96 -12.90 -81.27 -2.81
C ASP A 96 -12.11 -81.33 -1.48
N ASN A 97 -11.30 -80.31 -1.19
CA ASN A 97 -10.54 -80.21 0.05
C ASN A 97 -10.35 -78.76 0.50
N ARG A 98 -9.79 -78.57 1.71
CA ARG A 98 -9.58 -77.25 2.31
C ARG A 98 -8.63 -76.35 1.51
N ASP A 99 -7.61 -76.93 0.89
CA ASP A 99 -6.62 -76.17 0.14
C ASP A 99 -7.18 -75.70 -1.20
N ASP A 100 -8.00 -76.53 -1.86
CA ASP A 100 -8.77 -76.17 -3.04
C ASP A 100 -9.76 -75.06 -2.71
N LYS A 101 -10.50 -75.16 -1.59
CA LYS A 101 -11.39 -74.08 -1.13
C LYS A 101 -10.65 -72.76 -0.97
N ARG A 102 -9.49 -72.78 -0.28
CA ARG A 102 -8.63 -71.60 -0.09
C ARG A 102 -8.11 -71.03 -1.39
N TYR A 103 -7.75 -71.88 -2.35
CA TYR A 103 -7.27 -71.46 -3.66
C TYR A 103 -8.37 -70.80 -4.48
N MET A 104 -9.58 -71.38 -4.49
CA MET A 104 -10.75 -70.81 -5.16
C MET A 104 -11.17 -69.47 -4.53
N ASP A 105 -11.23 -69.38 -3.19
CA ASP A 105 -11.50 -68.14 -2.47
C ASP A 105 -10.46 -67.06 -2.80
N LYS A 106 -9.18 -67.43 -2.90
CA LYS A 106 -8.10 -66.51 -3.27
C LYS A 106 -8.29 -65.97 -4.68
N LYS A 107 -8.67 -66.82 -5.65
CA LYS A 107 -8.97 -66.39 -7.02
C LYS A 107 -10.18 -65.45 -7.08
N ASN A 108 -11.29 -65.83 -6.46
CA ASN A 108 -12.48 -65.00 -6.38
C ASN A 108 -12.18 -63.64 -5.74
N ARG A 109 -11.46 -63.61 -4.61
CA ARG A 109 -11.04 -62.36 -3.96
C ARG A 109 -10.18 -61.48 -4.87
N ALA A 110 -9.28 -62.07 -5.65
CA ALA A 110 -8.45 -61.33 -6.60
C ALA A 110 -9.29 -60.73 -7.73
N GLU A 111 -10.23 -61.50 -8.30
CA GLU A 111 -11.14 -61.01 -9.33
C GLU A 111 -12.06 -59.89 -8.81
N ARG A 112 -12.62 -60.06 -7.60
CA ARG A 112 -13.42 -59.01 -6.94
C ARG A 112 -12.63 -57.73 -6.70
N ALA A 113 -11.40 -57.85 -6.22
CA ALA A 113 -10.52 -56.70 -6.01
C ALA A 113 -10.21 -55.98 -7.32
N GLN A 114 -9.98 -56.72 -8.41
CA GLN A 114 -9.75 -56.15 -9.74
C GLN A 114 -11.00 -55.42 -10.27
N ARG A 115 -12.18 -56.03 -10.19
CA ARG A 115 -13.44 -55.40 -10.60
C ARG A 115 -13.74 -54.15 -9.78
N LYS A 116 -13.51 -54.19 -8.46
CA LYS A 116 -13.68 -53.00 -7.59
C LYS A 116 -12.70 -51.89 -7.93
N LYS A 117 -11.46 -52.23 -8.30
CA LYS A 117 -10.48 -51.25 -8.77
C LYS A 117 -10.92 -50.61 -10.10
N GLU A 118 -11.43 -51.41 -11.02
CA GLU A 118 -11.94 -50.93 -12.32
C GLU A 118 -13.17 -50.02 -12.16
N ASP A 119 -14.11 -50.40 -11.28
CA ASP A 119 -15.29 -49.61 -10.93
C ASP A 119 -14.92 -48.25 -10.32
N ASN A 120 -14.03 -48.24 -9.32
CA ASN A 120 -13.52 -46.99 -8.74
C ASN A 120 -12.78 -46.12 -9.77
N ALA A 121 -11.96 -46.72 -10.63
CA ALA A 121 -11.24 -46.00 -11.68
C ALA A 121 -12.20 -45.40 -12.73
N LYS A 122 -13.26 -46.14 -13.06
CA LYS A 122 -14.33 -45.72 -13.96
C LYS A 122 -15.07 -44.52 -13.38
N LEU A 123 -15.55 -44.61 -12.14
CA LEU A 123 -16.19 -43.49 -11.43
C LEU A 123 -15.28 -42.25 -11.42
N ARG A 124 -14.01 -42.43 -11.03
CA ARG A 124 -13.04 -41.34 -10.96
C ARG A 124 -12.85 -40.62 -12.30
N LYS A 125 -12.74 -41.38 -13.39
CA LYS A 125 -12.65 -40.84 -14.76
C LYS A 125 -13.87 -39.99 -15.11
N TYR A 126 -15.07 -40.41 -14.71
CA TYR A 126 -16.29 -39.65 -14.97
C TYR A 126 -16.41 -38.40 -14.12
N VAL A 127 -16.00 -38.45 -12.86
CA VAL A 127 -15.92 -37.26 -12.00
C VAL A 127 -14.99 -36.23 -12.63
N ASP A 128 -13.80 -36.64 -13.09
CA ASP A 128 -12.85 -35.75 -13.75
C ASP A 128 -13.39 -35.19 -15.08
N GLN A 129 -14.09 -36.01 -15.86
CA GLN A 129 -14.76 -35.57 -17.10
C GLN A 129 -15.85 -34.53 -16.80
N THR A 130 -16.67 -34.78 -15.77
CA THR A 130 -17.74 -33.87 -15.34
C THR A 130 -17.13 -32.53 -14.92
N LEU A 131 -16.08 -32.54 -14.09
CA LEU A 131 -15.38 -31.33 -13.65
C LEU A 131 -14.80 -30.53 -14.82
N LYS A 132 -14.30 -31.23 -15.85
CA LYS A 132 -13.75 -30.59 -17.05
C LYS A 132 -14.81 -29.86 -17.87
N PHE A 133 -16.02 -30.41 -17.96
CA PHE A 133 -17.09 -29.86 -18.79
C PHE A 133 -18.11 -29.02 -18.02
N ASP A 134 -18.01 -28.93 -16.69
CA ASP A 134 -18.92 -28.15 -15.88
C ASP A 134 -18.82 -26.64 -16.20
N PRO A 135 -19.90 -26.00 -16.68
CA PRO A 135 -19.89 -24.59 -17.06
C PRO A 135 -19.72 -23.65 -15.85
N ARG A 136 -20.10 -24.08 -14.64
CA ARG A 136 -19.98 -23.31 -13.40
C ARG A 136 -18.54 -23.18 -12.97
N ILE A 137 -17.76 -24.26 -13.11
CA ILE A 137 -16.32 -24.24 -12.80
C ILE A 137 -15.59 -23.23 -13.70
N ALA A 138 -15.94 -23.17 -14.99
CA ALA A 138 -15.41 -22.16 -15.89
C ALA A 138 -15.79 -20.73 -15.46
N LYS A 139 -17.04 -20.52 -15.03
CA LYS A 139 -17.52 -19.24 -14.49
C LYS A 139 -16.76 -18.83 -13.23
N PHE A 140 -16.67 -19.72 -12.23
CA PHE A 140 -15.95 -19.44 -10.98
C PHE A 140 -14.47 -19.15 -11.20
N ARG A 141 -13.80 -19.88 -12.11
CA ARG A 141 -12.40 -19.59 -12.48
C ARG A 141 -12.22 -18.21 -13.11
N ARG A 142 -13.16 -17.77 -13.96
CA ARG A 142 -13.15 -16.43 -14.55
C ARG A 142 -13.38 -15.36 -13.48
N GLU A 143 -14.38 -15.53 -12.63
CA GLU A 143 -14.69 -14.59 -11.53
C GLU A 143 -13.53 -14.47 -10.55
N GLU A 144 -12.91 -15.58 -10.17
CA GLU A 144 -11.75 -15.60 -9.28
C GLU A 144 -10.52 -14.95 -9.91
N SER A 145 -10.30 -15.17 -11.22
CA SER A 145 -9.24 -14.50 -11.97
C SER A 145 -9.46 -12.99 -12.03
N MET A 146 -10.69 -12.54 -12.32
CA MET A 146 -11.07 -11.12 -12.36
C MET A 146 -10.91 -10.46 -11.00
N ALA A 147 -11.38 -11.09 -9.92
CA ALA A 147 -11.22 -10.58 -8.56
C ALA A 147 -9.74 -10.47 -8.16
N ARG A 148 -8.93 -11.48 -8.52
CA ARG A 148 -7.48 -11.46 -8.29
C ARG A 148 -6.79 -10.34 -9.07
N ASN A 149 -7.16 -10.12 -10.33
CA ASN A 149 -6.60 -9.06 -11.16
C ASN A 149 -7.02 -7.68 -10.65
N ALA A 150 -8.30 -7.46 -10.32
CA ALA A 150 -8.78 -6.23 -9.72
C ALA A 150 -8.05 -5.90 -8.40
N LYS A 151 -7.80 -6.90 -7.54
CA LYS A 151 -7.02 -6.71 -6.31
C LYS A 151 -5.57 -6.33 -6.59
N LYS A 152 -4.94 -6.92 -7.62
CA LYS A 152 -3.57 -6.55 -8.04
C LYS A 152 -3.53 -5.13 -8.61
N GLU A 153 -4.48 -4.78 -9.47
CA GLU A 153 -4.59 -3.44 -10.07
C GLU A 153 -4.82 -2.37 -9.00
N ALA A 154 -5.72 -2.61 -8.05
CA ALA A 154 -5.95 -1.70 -6.92
C ALA A 154 -4.68 -1.51 -6.08
N ARG A 155 -3.93 -2.58 -5.82
CA ARG A 155 -2.65 -2.49 -5.10
C ARG A 155 -1.60 -1.69 -5.89
N CYS A 156 -1.45 -1.95 -7.18
CA CYS A 156 -0.52 -1.20 -8.03
C CYS A 156 -0.91 0.27 -8.19
N ALA A 157 -2.21 0.59 -8.26
CA ALA A 157 -2.70 1.96 -8.30
C ALA A 157 -2.36 2.70 -6.99
N ALA A 158 -2.67 2.09 -5.84
CA ALA A 158 -2.35 2.66 -4.53
C ALA A 158 -0.84 2.90 -4.35
N GLU A 159 0.01 2.00 -4.84
CA GLU A 159 1.47 2.16 -4.79
C GLU A 159 1.96 3.29 -5.70
N ARG A 160 1.38 3.43 -6.90
CA ARG A 160 1.68 4.54 -7.82
C ARG A 160 1.26 5.89 -7.25
N ASP A 161 0.08 5.96 -6.63
CA ASP A 161 -0.42 7.18 -6.02
C ASP A 161 0.43 7.58 -4.81
N ALA A 162 0.83 6.62 -3.97
CA ALA A 162 1.76 6.85 -2.86
C ALA A 162 3.14 7.32 -3.35
N ALA A 163 3.68 6.73 -4.42
CA ALA A 163 4.94 7.17 -5.02
C ALA A 163 4.84 8.58 -5.61
N ARG A 164 3.72 8.92 -6.26
CA ARG A 164 3.47 10.26 -6.80
C ARG A 164 3.32 11.30 -5.70
N ALA A 165 2.64 10.96 -4.60
CA ALA A 165 2.51 11.82 -3.43
C ALA A 165 3.88 12.09 -2.77
N LYS A 166 4.71 11.06 -2.60
CA LYS A 166 6.09 11.22 -2.09
C LYS A 166 6.94 12.11 -2.98
N LYS A 167 6.92 11.90 -4.30
CA LYS A 167 7.67 12.76 -5.24
C LYS A 167 7.22 14.22 -5.17
N ARG A 168 5.91 14.48 -5.11
CA ARG A 168 5.38 15.85 -4.95
C ARG A 168 5.82 16.49 -3.65
N ALA A 169 5.76 15.76 -2.53
CA ALA A 169 6.22 16.27 -1.24
C ALA A 169 7.73 16.57 -1.23
N GLU A 170 8.55 15.73 -1.88
CA GLU A 170 9.99 15.98 -2.02
C GLU A 170 10.29 17.20 -2.91
N GLU A 171 9.56 17.38 -4.02
CA GLU A 171 9.70 18.54 -4.90
C GLU A 171 9.27 19.84 -4.20
N GLU A 172 8.15 19.83 -3.47
CA GLU A 172 7.68 20.98 -2.68
C GLU A 172 8.66 21.32 -1.55
N ALA A 173 9.21 20.32 -0.85
CA ALA A 173 10.20 20.54 0.20
C ALA A 173 11.51 21.14 -0.35
N LYS A 174 11.98 20.67 -1.53
CA LYS A 174 13.14 21.25 -2.21
C LYS A 174 12.88 22.68 -2.66
N ALA A 175 11.73 22.95 -3.28
CA ALA A 175 11.36 24.29 -3.71
C ALA A 175 11.23 25.27 -2.51
N ALA A 176 10.67 24.81 -1.38
CA ALA A 176 10.59 25.61 -0.16
C ALA A 176 11.98 25.90 0.43
N ALA A 177 12.88 24.90 0.45
CA ALA A 177 14.26 25.08 0.91
C ALA A 177 15.05 26.06 0.02
N GLU A 178 14.91 25.95 -1.31
CA GLU A 178 15.55 26.87 -2.25
C GLU A 178 15.04 28.31 -2.10
N ARG A 179 13.72 28.49 -1.90
CA ARG A 179 13.12 29.80 -1.63
C ARG A 179 13.64 30.40 -0.32
N ALA A 180 13.68 29.62 0.76
CA ALA A 180 14.20 30.08 2.05
C ALA A 180 15.68 30.49 1.96
N VAL A 181 16.50 29.74 1.20
CA VAL A 181 17.92 30.10 0.97
C VAL A 181 18.04 31.38 0.13
N ALA A 182 17.19 31.56 -0.88
CA ALA A 182 17.19 32.77 -1.70
C ALA A 182 16.75 34.01 -0.89
N GLU A 183 15.69 33.88 -0.09
CA GLU A 183 15.20 34.94 0.81
C GLU A 183 16.26 35.31 1.85
N ALA A 184 16.87 34.33 2.52
CA ALA A 184 17.94 34.60 3.48
C ALA A 184 19.16 35.30 2.86
N LYS A 185 19.51 34.99 1.61
CA LYS A 185 20.59 35.70 0.88
C LYS A 185 20.21 37.15 0.58
N LEU A 186 18.98 37.40 0.13
CA LEU A 186 18.48 38.75 -0.14
C LEU A 186 18.43 39.59 1.12
N GLU A 187 17.95 39.03 2.23
CA GLU A 187 17.93 39.70 3.54
C GLU A 187 19.34 40.02 4.04
N ALA A 188 20.29 39.09 3.91
CA ALA A 188 21.67 39.31 4.29
C ALA A 188 22.36 40.40 3.44
N GLU A 189 22.07 40.45 2.14
CA GLU A 189 22.60 41.48 1.24
C GLU A 189 21.97 42.86 1.53
N ALA A 190 20.66 42.91 1.77
CA ALA A 190 19.96 44.13 2.19
C ALA A 190 20.51 44.65 3.53
N ALA A 191 20.71 43.78 4.51
CA ALA A 191 21.28 44.13 5.81
C ALA A 191 22.73 44.64 5.70
N LYS A 192 23.55 44.06 4.80
CA LYS A 192 24.91 44.58 4.51
C LYS A 192 24.85 45.97 3.89
N LYS A 193 24.03 46.16 2.85
CA LYS A 193 23.85 47.47 2.20
C LYS A 193 23.35 48.53 3.18
N GLU A 194 22.43 48.19 4.08
CA GLU A 194 21.94 49.11 5.10
C GLU A 194 23.02 49.46 6.13
N LYS A 195 23.81 48.49 6.59
CA LYS A 195 24.96 48.73 7.49
C LYS A 195 26.00 49.64 6.84
N ASP A 196 26.33 49.41 5.57
CA ASP A 196 27.30 50.23 4.85
C ASP A 196 26.79 51.65 4.60
N ARG A 197 25.50 51.80 4.27
CA ARG A 197 24.82 53.12 4.17
C ARG A 197 24.89 53.88 5.49
N LYS A 198 24.57 53.23 6.61
CA LYS A 198 24.64 53.84 7.96
C LYS A 198 26.08 54.24 8.33
N LYS A 199 27.07 53.39 8.04
CA LYS A 199 28.50 53.72 8.26
C LYS A 199 28.97 54.89 7.41
N TYR A 200 28.56 54.96 6.14
CA TYR A 200 28.89 56.07 5.26
C TYR A 200 28.28 57.39 5.74
N ALA A 201 26.99 57.37 6.12
CA ALA A 201 26.31 58.53 6.69
C ALA A 201 26.99 59.02 7.99
N LEU A 202 27.32 58.10 8.92
CA LEU A 202 28.10 58.44 10.12
C LEU A 202 29.44 59.10 9.79
N LYS A 203 30.21 58.55 8.83
CA LYS A 203 31.50 59.11 8.44
C LYS A 203 31.35 60.51 7.83
N LYS A 204 30.32 60.74 7.02
CA LYS A 204 30.04 62.04 6.40
C LYS A 204 29.73 63.09 7.46
N GLU A 205 28.83 62.79 8.40
CA GLU A 205 28.44 63.72 9.46
C GLU A 205 29.56 63.99 10.46
N LYS A 206 30.37 62.98 10.82
CA LYS A 206 31.58 63.21 11.63
C LYS A 206 32.58 64.11 10.93
N LYS A 207 32.75 63.98 9.60
CA LYS A 207 33.66 64.80 8.81
C LYS A 207 33.18 66.25 8.70
N THR A 208 31.89 66.48 8.50
CA THR A 208 31.31 67.84 8.43
C THR A 208 31.41 68.54 9.79
N LEU A 209 31.11 67.85 10.89
CA LEU A 209 31.20 68.42 12.24
C LEU A 209 32.65 68.73 12.68
N LYS A 210 33.61 67.86 12.32
CA LYS A 210 35.05 68.14 12.53
C LYS A 210 35.54 69.35 11.73
N LYS A 211 34.98 69.62 10.55
CA LYS A 211 35.29 70.84 9.79
C LYS A 211 34.65 72.06 10.44
N LEU A 212 33.38 71.95 10.83
CA LEU A 212 32.61 73.06 11.39
C LEU A 212 33.21 73.57 12.71
N ILE A 213 33.65 72.67 13.61
CA ILE A 213 34.30 73.05 14.86
C ILE A 213 35.64 73.76 14.62
N ALA A 214 36.39 73.36 13.59
CA ALA A 214 37.68 73.96 13.25
C ALA A 214 37.53 75.34 12.57
N GLU A 215 36.49 75.51 11.73
CA GLU A 215 36.21 76.78 11.03
C GLU A 215 35.65 77.86 11.97
N HIS A 216 34.98 77.47 13.07
CA HIS A 216 34.30 78.38 14.00
C HIS A 216 34.95 78.44 15.39
N ASN A 217 36.29 78.55 15.44
CA ASN A 217 37.08 78.76 16.67
C ASN A 217 36.71 77.79 17.81
N TYR A 218 36.55 76.51 17.50
CA TYR A 218 36.22 75.43 18.44
C TYR A 218 34.93 75.66 19.25
N PHE A 219 34.00 76.43 18.70
CA PHE A 219 32.72 76.82 19.33
C PHE A 219 32.89 77.46 20.72
N LEU A 220 33.96 78.22 20.91
CA LEU A 220 34.16 79.04 22.12
C LEU A 220 33.29 80.31 22.07
N PRO A 221 32.76 80.79 23.21
CA PRO A 221 31.88 81.96 23.27
C PRO A 221 32.58 83.25 22.82
N ALA A 222 31.80 84.23 22.36
CA ALA A 222 32.30 85.51 21.88
C ALA A 222 32.99 86.28 23.01
N GLY A 223 34.32 86.44 22.92
CA GLY A 223 35.14 87.12 23.93
C GLY A 223 36.32 86.31 24.47
N SER A 224 36.45 85.03 24.11
CA SER A 224 37.64 84.23 24.46
C SER A 224 38.82 84.61 23.54
N PRO A 225 40.05 84.86 24.06
CA PRO A 225 41.23 85.01 23.22
C PRO A 225 41.49 83.71 22.43
N VAL A 226 42.28 83.80 21.34
CA VAL A 226 42.63 82.68 20.44
C VAL A 226 42.79 81.38 21.22
N ALA A 227 42.03 80.35 20.83
CA ALA A 227 41.87 79.11 21.59
C ALA A 227 43.22 78.54 22.05
N GLY A 228 43.44 78.46 23.37
CA GLY A 228 44.63 77.84 23.94
C GLY A 228 44.62 76.31 23.73
N PRO A 229 45.79 75.64 23.70
CA PRO A 229 45.90 74.21 23.40
C PRO A 229 45.01 73.34 24.31
N ASP A 230 44.92 73.64 25.60
CA ASP A 230 44.09 72.89 26.57
C ASP A 230 42.59 73.05 26.30
N GLN A 231 42.14 74.22 25.86
CA GLN A 231 40.72 74.49 25.56
C GLN A 231 40.29 73.80 24.27
N VAL A 232 41.18 73.76 23.27
CA VAL A 232 40.98 73.00 22.03
C VAL A 232 40.84 71.51 22.35
N GLU A 233 41.73 70.96 23.19
CA GLU A 233 41.68 69.55 23.58
C GLU A 233 40.38 69.19 24.32
N GLN A 234 39.91 70.05 25.23
CA GLN A 234 38.63 69.85 25.91
C GLN A 234 37.43 69.84 24.95
N GLN A 235 37.37 70.76 23.98
CA GLN A 235 36.28 70.83 23.00
C GLN A 235 36.34 69.65 22.00
N LEU A 236 37.52 69.18 21.64
CA LEU A 236 37.69 67.97 20.81
C LEU A 236 37.29 66.70 21.57
N ASN A 237 37.62 66.58 22.85
CA ASN A 237 37.18 65.46 23.69
C ASN A 237 35.65 65.44 23.87
N LYS A 238 35.01 66.61 24.00
CA LYS A 238 33.55 66.75 23.97
C LYS A 238 32.96 66.33 22.62
N LEU A 239 33.61 66.71 21.51
CA LEU A 239 33.16 66.31 20.17
C LEU A 239 33.27 64.78 19.97
N ASP A 240 34.32 64.15 20.48
CA ASP A 240 34.49 62.70 20.40
C ASP A 240 33.47 61.95 21.28
N SER A 241 33.08 62.50 22.43
CA SER A 241 32.00 61.93 23.26
C SER A 241 30.63 62.03 22.57
N VAL A 242 30.36 63.13 21.87
CA VAL A 242 29.19 63.32 21.01
C VAL A 242 29.20 62.26 19.88
N PHE A 243 30.33 62.06 19.21
CA PHE A 243 30.48 61.06 18.16
C PHE A 243 30.39 59.60 18.63
N ALA A 244 30.63 59.34 19.91
CA ALA A 244 30.54 58.00 20.49
C ALA A 244 29.11 57.63 20.89
N LYS A 245 28.32 58.60 21.37
CA LYS A 245 26.99 58.35 21.96
C LYS A 245 25.81 58.70 21.05
N LEU A 246 25.94 59.62 20.09
CA LEU A 246 24.80 60.06 19.26
C LEU A 246 24.65 59.25 17.95
N PRO A 247 23.42 58.84 17.58
CA PRO A 247 23.12 58.23 16.28
C PRO A 247 23.14 59.25 15.14
N VAL A 248 23.24 58.78 13.88
CA VAL A 248 23.30 59.63 12.65
C VAL A 248 22.26 60.74 12.65
N ASN A 249 21.00 60.40 12.98
CA ASN A 249 19.89 61.34 12.92
C ASN A 249 20.06 62.52 13.89
N GLU A 250 20.72 62.30 15.03
CA GLU A 250 20.99 63.36 16.00
C GLU A 250 22.23 64.16 15.64
N LEU A 251 23.24 63.53 15.01
CA LEU A 251 24.39 64.23 14.43
C LEU A 251 23.97 65.15 13.27
N GLU A 252 23.01 64.73 12.43
CA GLU A 252 22.45 65.57 11.35
C GLU A 252 21.66 66.77 11.93
N LYS A 253 20.86 66.55 12.98
CA LYS A 253 20.16 67.64 13.69
C LYS A 253 21.14 68.61 14.34
N LEU A 254 22.19 68.09 14.95
CA LEU A 254 23.26 68.89 15.54
C LEU A 254 23.98 69.71 14.48
N ARG A 255 24.35 69.10 13.34
CA ARG A 255 24.98 69.80 12.23
C ARG A 255 24.08 70.92 11.70
N THR A 256 22.81 70.65 11.44
CA THR A 256 21.87 71.65 10.92
C THR A 256 21.63 72.78 11.91
N ALA A 257 21.54 72.48 13.22
CA ALA A 257 21.45 73.49 14.27
C ALA A 257 22.71 74.36 14.37
N LEU A 258 23.89 73.76 14.24
CA LEU A 258 25.17 74.49 14.23
C LEU A 258 25.34 75.32 12.94
N GLU A 259 24.95 74.80 11.78
CA GLU A 259 24.94 75.56 10.52
C GLU A 259 23.93 76.73 10.54
N ALA A 260 22.80 76.58 11.25
CA ALA A 260 21.83 77.67 11.43
C ALA A 260 22.32 78.75 12.40
N GLY A 261 23.16 78.39 13.38
CA GLY A 261 23.82 79.33 14.28
C GLY A 261 25.05 80.04 13.68
N LYS A 262 25.35 79.81 12.40
CA LYS A 262 26.53 80.34 11.71
C LYS A 262 26.52 81.87 11.69
N GLY A 263 27.42 82.47 12.46
CA GLY A 263 27.57 83.92 12.59
C GLY A 263 27.44 84.44 14.03
N ASP A 264 26.92 83.63 14.95
CA ASP A 264 26.86 83.96 16.38
C ASP A 264 27.56 82.87 17.21
N SER A 265 28.78 83.17 17.66
CA SER A 265 29.62 82.24 18.43
C SER A 265 28.97 81.78 19.74
N ASN A 266 28.09 82.58 20.33
CA ASN A 266 27.39 82.19 21.56
C ASN A 266 26.29 81.17 21.29
N ILE A 267 25.58 81.31 20.17
CA ILE A 267 24.56 80.34 19.75
C ILE A 267 25.21 79.02 19.34
N MET A 268 26.33 79.05 18.62
CA MET A 268 27.09 77.84 18.25
C MET A 268 27.67 77.13 19.48
N SER A 269 28.18 77.89 20.47
CA SER A 269 28.69 77.34 21.73
C SER A 269 27.59 76.68 22.56
N ALA A 270 26.45 77.36 22.73
CA ALA A 270 25.32 76.83 23.49
C ALA A 270 24.69 75.58 22.84
N THR A 271 24.58 75.57 21.50
CA THR A 271 24.06 74.41 20.76
C THR A 271 25.01 73.21 20.78
N PHE A 272 26.33 73.46 20.79
CA PHE A 272 27.32 72.40 20.95
C PHE A 272 27.29 71.80 22.38
N GLU A 273 27.34 72.63 23.42
CA GLU A 273 27.32 72.19 24.82
C GLU A 273 26.01 71.46 25.19
N ALA A 274 24.87 71.89 24.64
CA ALA A 274 23.57 71.23 24.86
C ALA A 274 23.53 69.80 24.32
N ALA A 275 24.36 69.50 23.34
CA ALA A 275 24.42 68.19 22.73
C ALA A 275 25.56 67.31 23.26
N VAL A 276 26.46 67.86 24.09
CA VAL A 276 27.45 67.07 24.79
C VAL A 276 26.73 66.15 25.76
N PRO A 277 26.81 64.83 25.57
CA PRO A 277 26.13 63.88 26.44
C PRO A 277 26.78 63.91 27.83
N LYS A 278 25.95 64.14 28.85
CA LYS A 278 26.34 64.09 30.26
C LYS A 278 26.91 62.72 30.66
#